data_AF-K1YBK3-F1
#
_entry.id   AF-K1YBK3-F1
#
_cell.length_a   1.000
_cell.length_b   1.000
_cell.length_c   1.000
_cell.angle_alpha   90.00
_cell.angle_beta   90.00
_cell.angle_gamma   90.00
#
_symmetry.space_group_name_H-M   'P 1'
#
loop_
_entity.id
_entity.type
_entity.pdbx_description
1 polymer ?
#
loop_
_entity_poly.entity_id
_entity_poly.type
_entity_poly.pdbx_seq_one_letter_code
_entity_poly.pdbx_strand_id
1 'polypeptide(L)'
;VAVQTAETPLRYGRLVVQNAYGTEAEDHLVPFLTQFVDNAGQWAINSQDSCTTLAAANFGFGNYLQQLAPDEMNSTHIDAGLSILTTNMGRGSLYLKKPSAGDSKYVGSVDVCADLGPDTPSAGPEPAPVCVAVSANLPWLQGKWSETKYDDDPTGRVNFGIYRGNDRIINWREIIR
;
A
#
# COMPACT_ATOMS: atom_id res chain seq x y z
N VAL A 1 -35.21 -16.04 -24.38
CA VAL A 1 -34.68 -15.35 -23.18
C VAL A 1 -33.37 -14.73 -23.58
N ALA A 2 -33.36 -13.42 -23.85
CA ALA A 2 -32.12 -12.75 -24.24
C ALA A 2 -31.23 -12.68 -22.99
N VAL A 3 -30.10 -13.38 -23.02
CA VAL A 3 -29.04 -13.19 -22.03
C VAL A 3 -28.38 -11.89 -22.42
N GLN A 4 -28.71 -10.83 -21.67
CA GLN A 4 -28.03 -9.55 -21.75
C GLN A 4 -26.61 -9.79 -21.27
N THR A 5 -25.66 -9.99 -22.20
CA THR A 5 -24.25 -9.97 -21.88
C THR A 5 -23.95 -8.58 -21.34
N ALA A 6 -23.53 -8.49 -20.08
CA ALA A 6 -23.17 -7.22 -19.46
C ALA A 6 -22.27 -6.41 -20.43
N GLU A 7 -22.60 -5.14 -20.67
CA GLU A 7 -21.80 -4.23 -21.52
C GLU A 7 -20.38 -4.01 -20.97
N THR A 8 -20.11 -4.48 -19.74
CA THR A 8 -18.82 -4.39 -19.06
C THR A 8 -18.07 -5.73 -19.16
N PRO A 9 -16.90 -5.78 -19.83
CA PRO A 9 -16.07 -6.98 -19.85
C PRO A 9 -15.58 -7.28 -18.43
N LEU A 10 -15.84 -8.49 -17.94
CA LEU A 10 -15.26 -8.98 -16.69
C LEU A 10 -13.76 -9.16 -16.88
N ARG A 11 -12.97 -8.56 -15.99
CA ARG A 11 -11.51 -8.63 -16.00
C ARG A 11 -11.01 -9.10 -14.65
N TYR A 12 -9.95 -9.88 -14.67
CA TYR A 12 -9.24 -10.24 -13.45
C TYR A 12 -8.34 -9.08 -13.03
N GLY A 13 -8.48 -8.62 -11.79
CA GLY A 13 -7.81 -7.43 -11.27
C GLY A 13 -7.10 -7.64 -9.95
N ARG A 14 -6.28 -6.66 -9.57
CA ARG A 14 -5.65 -6.56 -8.26
C ARG A 14 -5.45 -5.09 -7.90
N LEU A 15 -5.37 -4.78 -6.61
CA LEU A 15 -4.87 -3.51 -6.11
C LEU A 15 -3.38 -3.64 -5.81
N VAL A 16 -2.60 -2.61 -6.10
CA VAL A 16 -1.17 -2.53 -5.80
C VAL A 16 -0.93 -1.29 -4.97
N VAL A 17 -0.30 -1.44 -3.80
CA VAL A 17 0.22 -0.32 -3.00
C VAL A 17 1.69 -0.16 -3.34
N GLN A 18 2.11 1.05 -3.72
CA GLN A 18 3.49 1.33 -4.10
C GLN A 18 4.30 1.80 -2.89
N ASN A 19 5.62 1.59 -2.95
CA ASN A 19 6.51 2.10 -1.91
C ASN A 19 6.65 3.63 -2.03
N ALA A 20 6.83 4.29 -0.88
CA ALA A 20 7.17 5.70 -0.78
C ALA A 20 8.49 5.88 -0.03
N TYR A 21 9.25 6.89 -0.42
CA TYR A 21 10.57 7.17 0.14
C TYR A 21 10.76 8.69 0.23
N GLY A 22 11.36 9.15 1.31
CA GLY A 22 11.60 10.57 1.53
C GLY A 22 12.15 10.83 2.92
N THR A 23 12.24 12.10 3.29
CA THR A 23 12.74 12.50 4.61
C THR A 23 11.66 12.32 5.67
N GLU A 24 12.07 12.18 6.93
CA GLU A 24 11.18 12.16 8.08
C GLU A 24 10.55 13.53 8.40
N ALA A 25 11.03 14.60 7.76
CA ALA A 25 10.57 15.97 7.99
C ALA A 25 9.38 16.38 7.11
N GLU A 26 9.04 15.58 6.10
CA GLU A 26 8.04 15.88 5.08
C GLU A 26 6.91 14.85 5.10
N ASP A 27 5.76 15.26 4.56
CA ASP A 27 4.60 14.40 4.35
C ASP A 27 4.82 13.53 3.10
N HIS A 28 4.29 12.32 3.11
CA HIS A 28 4.51 11.33 2.04
C HIS A 28 3.22 11.00 1.31
N LEU A 29 3.33 10.87 -0.01
CA LEU A 29 2.30 10.32 -0.85
C LEU A 29 2.61 8.85 -1.13
N VAL A 30 1.71 7.96 -0.75
CA VAL A 30 1.80 6.53 -1.05
C VAL A 30 0.81 6.21 -2.16
N PRO A 31 1.26 6.03 -3.41
CA PRO A 31 0.36 5.74 -4.51
C PRO A 31 -0.17 4.31 -4.41
N PHE A 32 -1.41 4.12 -4.82
CA PHE A 32 -1.99 2.80 -5.06
C PHE A 32 -2.73 2.76 -6.38
N LEU A 33 -2.73 1.60 -7.02
CA LEU A 33 -3.21 1.42 -8.39
C LEU A 33 -4.08 0.17 -8.47
N THR A 34 -5.21 0.26 -9.12
CA THR A 34 -5.96 -0.92 -9.56
C THR A 34 -5.43 -1.37 -10.91
N GLN A 35 -5.00 -2.61 -10.99
CA GLN A 35 -4.49 -3.23 -12.20
C GLN A 35 -5.42 -4.35 -12.66
N PHE A 36 -5.39 -4.65 -13.96
CA PHE A 36 -6.04 -5.81 -14.56
C PHE A 36 -5.05 -6.54 -15.46
N VAL A 37 -5.32 -7.82 -15.72
CA VAL A 37 -4.55 -8.59 -16.71
C VAL A 37 -5.10 -8.31 -18.11
N ASP A 38 -4.24 -7.84 -19.01
CA ASP A 38 -4.60 -7.57 -20.40
C ASP A 38 -4.63 -8.85 -21.26
N ASN A 39 -5.02 -8.71 -22.53
CA ASN A 39 -5.12 -9.83 -23.46
C ASN A 39 -3.75 -10.49 -23.77
N ALA A 40 -2.64 -9.84 -23.42
CA ALA A 40 -1.29 -10.38 -23.53
C ALA A 40 -0.78 -11.00 -22.21
N GLY A 41 -1.66 -11.11 -21.20
CA GLY A 41 -1.31 -11.65 -19.89
C GLY A 41 -0.48 -10.69 -19.03
N GLN A 42 -0.40 -9.41 -19.37
CA GLN A 42 0.38 -8.40 -18.66
C GLN A 42 -0.49 -7.56 -17.72
N TRP A 43 0.08 -7.12 -16.60
CA TRP A 43 -0.61 -6.22 -15.67
C TRP A 43 -0.63 -4.79 -16.21
N ALA A 44 -1.83 -4.27 -16.47
CA ALA A 44 -2.06 -2.90 -16.91
C ALA A 44 -2.96 -2.15 -15.92
N ILE A 45 -2.83 -0.82 -15.85
CA ILE A 45 -3.68 0.01 -14.97
C ILE A 45 -5.12 0.00 -15.50
N ASN A 46 -6.09 -0.22 -14.61
CA ASN A 46 -7.50 -0.15 -14.95
C ASN A 46 -7.97 1.31 -15.05
N SER A 47 -7.70 1.97 -16.19
CA SER A 47 -8.08 3.37 -16.41
C SER A 47 -9.58 3.61 -16.45
N GLN A 48 -10.39 2.55 -16.52
CA GLN A 48 -11.84 2.62 -16.48
C GLN A 48 -12.40 2.51 -15.05
N ASP A 49 -11.54 2.20 -14.06
CA ASP A 49 -11.96 2.18 -12.68
C ASP A 49 -12.13 3.60 -12.14
N SER A 50 -13.38 3.94 -11.82
CA SER A 50 -13.81 5.20 -11.21
C SER A 50 -14.77 4.97 -10.05
N CYS A 51 -14.91 3.72 -9.61
CA CYS A 51 -15.92 3.33 -8.63
C CYS A 51 -15.34 2.55 -7.44
N THR A 52 -14.11 2.06 -7.54
CA THR A 52 -13.42 1.51 -6.37
C THR A 52 -13.23 2.63 -5.33
N THR A 53 -13.58 2.35 -4.08
CA THR A 53 -13.45 3.29 -2.98
C THR A 53 -12.66 2.65 -1.85
N LEU A 54 -11.63 3.33 -1.37
CA LEU A 54 -10.88 2.96 -0.17
C LEU A 54 -10.88 4.15 0.79
N ALA A 55 -11.18 3.89 2.05
CA ALA A 55 -11.12 4.85 3.13
C ALA A 55 -9.83 4.68 3.94
N ALA A 56 -9.45 5.70 4.72
CA ALA A 56 -8.31 5.63 5.63
C ALA A 56 -8.38 4.42 6.58
N ALA A 57 -9.58 4.06 7.03
CA ALA A 57 -9.82 2.91 7.90
C ALA A 57 -9.49 1.55 7.25
N ASN A 58 -9.40 1.49 5.92
CA ASN A 58 -9.02 0.28 5.19
C ASN A 58 -7.51 0.07 5.14
N PHE A 59 -6.71 1.03 5.62
CA PHE A 59 -5.26 0.91 5.62
C PHE A 59 -4.72 0.56 7.01
N GLY A 60 -3.89 -0.47 7.05
CA GLY A 60 -3.19 -0.94 8.24
C GLY A 60 -1.71 -0.60 8.19
N PHE A 61 -1.06 -0.59 9.36
CA PHE A 61 0.37 -0.30 9.51
C PHE A 61 1.04 -1.41 10.32
N GLY A 62 2.18 -1.89 9.85
CA GLY A 62 2.91 -2.97 10.48
C GLY A 62 4.38 -3.02 10.09
N ASN A 63 5.08 -4.03 10.61
CA ASN A 63 6.48 -4.31 10.29
C ASN A 63 7.41 -3.08 10.39
N TYR A 64 7.31 -2.38 11.53
CA TYR A 64 8.13 -1.22 11.82
C TYR A 64 9.60 -1.62 11.94
N LEU A 65 10.48 -0.92 11.24
CA LEU A 65 11.93 -1.15 11.25
C LEU A 65 12.69 0.11 11.65
N GLN A 66 13.91 -0.11 12.18
CA GLN A 66 14.82 0.92 12.70
C GLN A 66 14.24 1.63 13.93
N GLN A 67 14.14 2.96 13.91
CA GLN A 67 13.75 3.76 15.08
C GLN A 67 12.27 4.12 15.09
N LEU A 68 11.58 3.96 13.96
CA LEU A 68 10.17 4.26 13.82
C LEU A 68 9.31 3.28 14.62
N ALA A 69 8.35 3.80 15.38
CA ALA A 69 7.46 3.00 16.24
C ALA A 69 5.95 3.16 15.91
N PRO A 70 5.08 2.23 16.36
CA PRO A 70 3.63 2.28 16.09
C PRO A 70 2.88 3.49 16.63
N ASP A 71 3.34 4.09 17.71
CA ASP A 71 2.78 5.34 18.24
C ASP A 71 3.22 6.57 17.44
N GLU A 72 4.24 6.45 16.59
CA GLU A 72 4.83 7.54 15.82
C GLU A 72 4.29 7.66 14.39
N MET A 73 3.78 6.56 13.84
CA MET A 73 3.16 6.49 12.52
C MET A 73 2.08 5.41 12.51
N ASN A 74 0.82 5.81 12.39
CA ASN A 74 -0.32 4.90 12.36
C ASN A 74 -1.49 5.51 11.57
N SER A 75 -2.68 4.92 11.69
CA SER A 75 -3.87 5.36 10.95
C SER A 75 -4.29 6.80 11.23
N THR A 76 -3.87 7.40 12.36
CA THR A 76 -4.14 8.83 12.66
C THR A 76 -3.30 9.80 11.83
N HIS A 77 -2.20 9.33 11.24
CA HIS A 77 -1.34 10.11 10.35
C HIS A 77 -1.85 10.13 8.90
N ILE A 78 -2.90 9.36 8.59
CA ILE A 78 -3.59 9.45 7.31
C ILE A 78 -4.41 10.74 7.28
N ASP A 79 -4.13 11.64 6.35
CA ASP A 79 -4.93 12.85 6.19
C ASP A 79 -6.22 12.60 5.39
N ALA A 80 -7.29 13.30 5.77
CA ALA A 80 -8.64 13.12 5.22
C ALA A 80 -8.78 13.60 3.75
N GLY A 81 -7.72 14.18 3.16
CA GLY A 81 -7.66 14.64 1.77
C GLY A 81 -7.43 13.53 0.73
N LEU A 82 -7.85 12.30 1.05
CA LEU A 82 -7.70 11.09 0.24
C LEU A 82 -8.00 11.35 -1.24
N SER A 83 -7.05 11.04 -2.12
CA SER A 83 -7.38 10.77 -3.53
C SER A 83 -8.00 9.39 -3.60
N ILE A 84 -9.28 9.33 -3.22
CA ILE A 84 -10.18 8.21 -3.45
C ILE A 84 -10.15 7.89 -4.95
N LEU A 85 -10.14 6.60 -5.28
CA LEU A 85 -10.20 6.04 -6.65
C LEU A 85 -11.48 6.42 -7.44
N THR A 86 -12.32 7.33 -6.94
CA THR A 86 -13.59 7.71 -7.56
C THR A 86 -13.47 8.58 -8.80
N THR A 87 -12.29 9.13 -9.11
CA THR A 87 -12.11 10.02 -10.28
C THR A 87 -10.79 9.87 -11.02
N ASN A 88 -9.89 8.95 -10.60
CA ASN A 88 -8.50 8.95 -11.06
C ASN A 88 -8.10 7.76 -11.93
N MET A 89 -9.03 7.16 -12.67
CA MET A 89 -8.72 6.14 -13.69
C MET A 89 -7.89 4.98 -13.10
N GLY A 90 -8.36 4.39 -12.00
CA GLY A 90 -7.67 3.29 -11.33
C GLY A 90 -6.40 3.68 -10.57
N ARG A 91 -6.25 4.97 -10.23
CA ARG A 91 -5.15 5.50 -9.43
C ARG A 91 -5.68 6.16 -8.15
N GLY A 92 -4.95 6.02 -7.07
CA GLY A 92 -5.22 6.71 -5.82
C GLY A 92 -3.92 6.97 -5.07
N SER A 93 -3.99 7.78 -4.03
CA SER A 93 -2.83 8.01 -3.16
C SER A 93 -3.28 8.24 -1.74
N LEU A 94 -2.58 7.62 -0.82
CA LEU A 94 -2.68 7.86 0.61
C LEU A 94 -1.75 9.03 0.95
N TYR A 95 -2.30 10.06 1.58
CA TYR A 95 -1.50 11.15 2.11
C TYR A 95 -1.17 10.84 3.56
N LEU A 96 0.11 10.61 3.84
CA LEU A 96 0.63 10.35 5.17
C LEU A 96 1.33 11.60 5.67
N LYS A 97 0.82 12.17 6.75
CA LYS A 97 1.53 13.20 7.50
C LYS A 97 2.84 12.61 8.04
N LYS A 98 3.85 13.45 8.13
CA LYS A 98 5.14 13.08 8.72
C LYS A 98 4.95 12.40 10.10
N PRO A 99 5.85 11.48 10.47
CA PRO A 99 5.82 10.87 11.79
C PRO A 99 5.86 11.92 12.90
N SER A 100 5.17 11.64 13.99
CA SER A 100 5.07 12.54 15.15
C SER A 100 4.68 11.77 16.40
N ALA A 101 4.83 12.37 17.58
CA ALA A 101 4.69 11.70 18.89
C ALA A 101 5.89 10.78 19.22
N GLY A 102 5.72 9.87 20.18
CA GLY A 102 6.77 8.93 20.59
C GLY A 102 8.05 9.58 21.11
N ASP A 103 9.20 8.99 20.74
CA ASP A 103 10.51 9.36 21.28
C ASP A 103 11.26 10.39 20.41
N SER A 104 10.58 10.92 19.39
CA SER A 104 11.10 11.86 18.40
C SER A 104 12.21 11.30 17.49
N LYS A 105 12.33 9.97 17.35
CA LYS A 105 13.26 9.33 16.42
C LYS A 105 12.54 8.67 15.25
N TYR A 106 12.21 9.49 14.26
CA TYR A 106 11.36 9.08 13.14
C TYR A 106 12.08 8.37 11.98
N VAL A 107 13.36 8.02 12.14
CA VAL A 107 14.13 7.41 11.05
C VAL A 107 13.88 5.91 10.99
N GLY A 108 13.26 5.46 9.92
CA GLY A 108 12.93 4.05 9.74
C GLY A 108 11.92 3.81 8.64
N SER A 109 11.25 2.67 8.73
CA SER A 109 10.24 2.29 7.74
C SER A 109 9.05 1.61 8.38
N VAL A 110 7.89 1.77 7.75
CA VAL A 110 6.67 1.06 8.09
C VAL A 110 6.08 0.46 6.83
N ASP A 111 5.48 -0.72 6.95
CA ASP A 111 4.70 -1.32 5.89
C ASP A 111 3.24 -0.86 6.03
N VAL A 112 2.69 -0.35 4.94
CA VAL A 112 1.29 0.10 4.81
C VAL A 112 0.58 -0.90 3.93
N CYS A 113 -0.46 -1.52 4.47
CA CYS A 113 -1.29 -2.50 3.77
C CYS A 113 -2.71 -1.98 3.58
N ALA A 114 -3.42 -2.46 2.55
CA ALA A 114 -4.85 -2.21 2.39
C ALA A 114 -5.62 -3.52 2.65
N ASP A 115 -6.48 -3.54 3.67
CA ASP A 115 -7.34 -4.70 3.98
C ASP A 115 -8.51 -4.73 3.00
N LEU A 116 -8.47 -5.69 2.08
CA LEU A 116 -9.46 -5.86 1.02
C LEU A 116 -10.44 -6.99 1.32
N GLY A 117 -10.12 -7.86 2.26
CA GLY A 117 -10.91 -9.04 2.56
C GLY A 117 -10.23 -9.92 3.61
N PRO A 118 -10.86 -11.03 3.98
CA PRO A 118 -10.22 -12.03 4.83
C PRO A 118 -8.93 -12.52 4.18
N ASP A 119 -7.83 -12.38 4.89
CA ASP A 119 -6.53 -12.94 4.51
C ASP A 119 -6.25 -14.18 5.38
N THR A 120 -5.82 -15.27 4.75
CA THR A 120 -5.28 -16.41 5.48
C THR A 120 -3.76 -16.26 5.54
N PRO A 121 -3.16 -16.08 6.75
CA PRO A 121 -1.71 -15.92 6.85
C PRO A 121 -1.02 -17.07 6.11
N SER A 122 -0.11 -16.70 5.21
CA SER A 122 0.55 -17.66 4.35
C SER A 122 1.24 -18.74 5.18
N ALA A 123 0.93 -20.00 4.89
CA ALA A 123 1.48 -21.17 5.61
C ALA A 123 2.96 -21.45 5.27
N GLY A 124 3.66 -20.49 4.67
CA GLY A 124 5.04 -20.56 4.25
C GLY A 124 6.05 -20.23 5.37
N PRO A 125 7.35 -20.39 5.11
CA PRO A 125 8.40 -20.14 6.10
C PRO A 125 8.55 -18.66 6.51
N GLU A 126 8.06 -17.74 5.69
CA GLU A 126 7.94 -16.31 6.01
C GLU A 126 6.44 -15.97 5.97
N PRO A 127 5.71 -16.07 7.10
CA PRO A 127 4.31 -15.69 7.11
C PRO A 127 4.21 -14.21 6.77
N ALA A 128 3.52 -13.88 5.68
CA ALA A 128 3.23 -12.48 5.39
C ALA A 128 2.43 -11.91 6.56
N PRO A 129 2.80 -10.70 7.05
CA PRO A 129 2.04 -10.05 8.09
C PRO A 129 0.62 -9.79 7.56
N VAL A 130 -0.37 -10.38 8.23
CA VAL A 130 -1.79 -10.16 7.95
C VAL A 130 -2.08 -8.67 8.10
N CYS A 131 -2.79 -8.08 7.13
CA CYS A 131 -3.20 -6.70 7.24
C CYS A 131 -4.25 -6.56 8.35
N VAL A 132 -3.99 -5.70 9.33
CA VAL A 132 -4.92 -5.43 10.43
C VAL A 132 -5.52 -4.04 10.23
N ALA A 133 -6.68 -3.98 9.57
CA ALA A 133 -7.46 -2.77 9.39
C ALA A 133 -8.97 -3.08 9.34
N VAL A 134 -9.79 -2.14 8.90
CA VAL A 134 -11.20 -2.40 8.59
C VAL A 134 -11.29 -2.91 7.15
N SER A 135 -11.86 -4.09 6.94
CA SER A 135 -11.94 -4.64 5.59
C SER A 135 -12.77 -3.78 4.63
N ALA A 136 -12.23 -3.54 3.43
CA ALA A 136 -12.92 -2.84 2.34
C ALA A 136 -13.98 -3.70 1.65
N ASN A 137 -14.02 -5.02 1.92
CA ASN A 137 -14.93 -5.98 1.28
C ASN A 137 -14.80 -5.99 -0.26
N LEU A 138 -13.55 -5.96 -0.74
CA LEU A 138 -13.14 -6.02 -2.15
C LEU A 138 -12.18 -7.20 -2.40
N PRO A 139 -12.52 -8.46 -2.02
CA PRO A 139 -11.59 -9.59 -2.10
C PRO A 139 -11.11 -9.88 -3.54
N TRP A 140 -11.85 -9.46 -4.56
CA TRP A 140 -11.44 -9.59 -5.96
C TRP A 140 -10.30 -8.66 -6.39
N LEU A 141 -9.85 -7.77 -5.51
CA LEU A 141 -8.66 -6.95 -5.70
C LEU A 141 -7.44 -7.47 -4.91
N GLN A 142 -7.58 -8.57 -4.19
CA GLN A 142 -6.45 -9.24 -3.54
C GLN A 142 -5.49 -9.82 -4.59
N GLY A 143 -4.23 -9.92 -4.20
CA GLY A 143 -3.15 -10.33 -5.09
C GLY A 143 -2.49 -11.61 -4.63
N LYS A 144 -1.54 -12.06 -5.45
CA LYS A 144 -0.59 -13.11 -5.10
C LYS A 144 0.70 -12.42 -4.68
N TRP A 145 0.80 -12.04 -3.41
CA TRP A 145 1.92 -11.23 -2.90
C TRP A 145 2.94 -12.07 -2.13
N SER A 146 2.45 -13.04 -1.35
CA SER A 146 3.24 -13.83 -0.43
C SER A 146 3.18 -15.33 -0.72
N GLU A 147 2.07 -15.79 -1.32
CA GLU A 147 1.84 -17.22 -1.52
C GLU A 147 1.43 -17.58 -2.94
N THR A 148 0.71 -18.71 -3.09
CA THR A 148 0.30 -19.25 -4.40
C THR A 148 -1.11 -18.85 -4.80
N LYS A 149 -1.94 -18.47 -3.82
CA LYS A 149 -3.32 -18.00 -4.03
C LYS A 149 -3.36 -16.49 -4.20
N TYR A 150 -4.57 -15.98 -4.44
CA TYR A 150 -4.87 -14.58 -4.67
C TYR A 150 -5.79 -14.04 -3.58
N ASP A 151 -5.39 -14.24 -2.33
CA ASP A 151 -6.08 -13.83 -1.11
C ASP A 151 -5.22 -12.91 -0.23
N ASP A 152 -4.02 -12.54 -0.70
CA ASP A 152 -3.15 -11.63 0.02
C ASP A 152 -3.56 -10.16 -0.20
N ASP A 153 -3.55 -9.39 0.88
CA ASP A 153 -3.71 -7.95 0.83
C ASP A 153 -2.43 -7.25 0.32
N PRO A 154 -2.55 -6.21 -0.52
CA PRO A 154 -1.40 -5.50 -1.04
C PRO A 154 -0.73 -4.66 0.04
N THR A 155 0.59 -4.71 0.06
CA THR A 155 1.43 -3.96 1.02
C THR A 155 2.50 -3.18 0.28
N GLY A 156 2.73 -1.93 0.71
CA GLY A 156 3.81 -1.07 0.25
C GLY A 156 4.59 -0.49 1.43
N ARG A 157 5.89 -0.29 1.26
CA ARG A 157 6.77 0.24 2.31
C ARG A 157 6.94 1.75 2.20
N VAL A 158 6.79 2.44 3.32
CA VAL A 158 7.09 3.86 3.45
C VAL A 158 8.36 4.02 4.26
N ASN A 159 9.35 4.71 3.70
CA ASN A 159 10.63 4.96 4.35
C ASN A 159 10.77 6.45 4.70
N PHE A 160 11.10 6.69 5.96
CA PHE A 160 11.32 8.00 6.55
C PHE A 160 12.80 8.16 6.89
N GLY A 161 13.47 9.02 6.13
CA GLY A 161 14.88 9.31 6.30
C GLY A 161 15.79 8.14 5.95
N ILE A 162 17.10 8.38 6.13
CA ILE A 162 18.12 7.34 6.02
C ILE A 162 18.79 7.26 7.38
N TYR A 163 18.81 6.06 7.96
CA TYR A 163 19.52 5.84 9.22
C TYR A 163 21.02 6.05 9.02
N ARG A 164 21.53 7.16 9.55
CA ARG A 164 22.95 7.53 9.48
C ARG A 164 23.77 6.99 10.65
N GLY A 165 23.46 5.80 11.17
CA GLY A 165 24.29 5.12 12.17
C GLY A 165 24.93 6.06 13.21
N ASN A 166 26.26 6.03 13.31
CA ASN A 166 27.02 7.05 14.05
C ASN A 166 27.24 8.27 13.15
N ASP A 167 26.72 9.42 13.56
CA ASP A 167 26.81 10.72 12.85
C ASP A 167 28.26 11.21 12.62
N ARG A 168 29.26 10.56 13.24
CA ARG A 168 30.69 10.78 12.96
C ARG A 168 31.21 10.10 11.69
N ILE A 169 30.39 9.32 10.99
CA ILE A 169 30.80 8.60 9.78
C ILE A 169 29.82 8.94 8.65
N ILE A 170 30.32 9.65 7.63
CA ILE A 170 29.53 9.96 6.42
C ILE A 170 29.71 8.83 5.41
N ASN A 171 28.63 8.11 5.09
CA ASN A 171 28.62 7.13 4.01
C ASN A 171 28.05 7.77 2.74
N TRP A 172 28.81 7.72 1.66
CA TRP A 172 28.42 8.23 0.34
C TRP A 172 28.32 7.03 -0.59
N ARG A 173 27.18 6.87 -1.29
CA ARG A 173 27.00 5.80 -2.28
C ARG A 173 26.57 6.44 -3.60
N GLU A 174 27.46 6.43 -4.58
CA GLU A 174 27.16 6.92 -5.92
C GLU A 174 26.31 5.89 -6.67
N ILE A 175 25.25 6.36 -7.32
CA ILE A 175 24.52 5.60 -8.33
C ILE A 175 24.92 6.19 -9.68
N ILE A 176 25.75 5.45 -10.41
CA ILE A 176 26.10 5.78 -11.79
C ILE A 176 24.93 5.30 -12.65
N ARG A 177 24.31 6.22 -13.41
CA ARG A 177 23.34 5.90 -14.46
C ARG A 177 24.04 5.43 -15.72
#